data_AF-A0A1G0K7A5-F1
#
_entry.id   AF-A0A1G0K7A5-F1
#
_cell.length_a   1.000
_cell.length_b   1.000
_cell.length_c   1.000
_cell.angle_alpha   90.00
_cell.angle_beta   90.00
_cell.angle_gamma   90.00
#
_symmetry.space_group_name_H-M   'P 1'
#
loop_
_entity.id
_entity.type
_entity.pdbx_description
1 polymer ?
#
loop_
_entity_poly.entity_id
_entity_poly.type
_entity_poly.pdbx_seq_one_letter_code
_entity_poly.pdbx_strand_id
1 'polypeptide(L)'
;MNNFAALTLGALLVISGQALAENEPDAQKDIGRMERKLDLSPDQTQKVRTIMQEQADKRRALEEETKKRLSTVLNAEQMERLEQHADRRDGRRGERMAEELDLTPEQKESVGKIFSETRAEHDAMDKSNLDRDQKRAQMDALHARTRDKLAKVLNEDQLARFDEMHSRHMSRGEKDGGHQERRQRRSSDAGPVPDDAAEPDAD
;
A
#
# COMPACT_ATOMS: atom_id res chain seq x y z
N MET A 1 50.00 -2.98 -29.79
CA MET A 1 50.22 -4.42 -30.00
C MET A 1 49.42 -5.16 -28.94
N ASN A 2 48.68 -6.16 -29.41
CA ASN A 2 47.69 -6.98 -28.73
C ASN A 2 48.20 -7.62 -27.43
N ASN A 3 47.31 -7.87 -26.47
CA ASN A 3 46.81 -9.22 -26.22
C ASN A 3 45.57 -9.21 -25.32
N PHE A 4 44.46 -9.67 -25.92
CA PHE A 4 43.26 -10.13 -25.23
C PHE A 4 43.57 -11.45 -24.50
N ALA A 5 43.12 -11.60 -23.26
CA ALA A 5 42.90 -12.90 -22.64
C ALA A 5 41.59 -12.86 -21.86
N ALA A 6 40.60 -13.54 -22.43
CA ALA A 6 39.29 -13.78 -21.88
C ALA A 6 39.37 -14.78 -20.72
N LEU A 7 38.60 -14.54 -19.67
CA LEU A 7 38.14 -15.61 -18.78
C LEU A 7 36.66 -15.41 -18.49
N THR A 8 35.92 -16.23 -19.23
CA THR A 8 34.50 -16.54 -19.20
C THR A 8 33.97 -16.76 -17.78
N LEU A 9 33.08 -15.89 -17.32
CA LEU A 9 32.16 -16.24 -16.23
C LEU A 9 30.88 -16.77 -16.87
N GLY A 10 30.75 -18.09 -16.88
CA GLY A 10 29.51 -18.77 -17.27
C GLY A 10 28.43 -18.50 -16.23
N ALA A 11 27.55 -17.55 -16.50
CA ALA A 11 26.24 -17.51 -15.85
C ALA A 11 25.35 -18.51 -16.59
N LEU A 12 25.24 -19.72 -16.02
CA LEU A 12 24.33 -20.77 -16.47
C LEU A 12 22.89 -20.22 -16.38
N LEU A 13 22.34 -19.84 -17.52
CA LEU A 13 20.97 -19.37 -17.66
C LEU A 13 20.07 -20.60 -17.77
N VAL A 14 19.66 -21.14 -16.62
CA VAL A 14 18.54 -22.09 -16.54
C VAL A 14 17.74 -21.74 -15.31
N ILE A 15 16.57 -21.16 -15.52
CA ILE A 15 15.27 -21.78 -15.20
C ILE A 15 14.21 -21.01 -15.97
N SER A 16 13.50 -21.77 -16.79
CA SER A 16 12.22 -21.43 -17.39
C SER A 16 11.28 -20.87 -16.34
N GLY A 17 10.92 -19.61 -16.49
CA GLY A 17 9.90 -18.92 -15.70
C GLY A 17 9.00 -18.07 -16.59
N GLN A 18 8.68 -18.52 -17.81
CA GLN A 18 7.47 -18.04 -18.47
C GLN A 18 6.28 -18.77 -17.85
N ALA A 19 5.85 -18.30 -16.69
CA ALA A 19 4.49 -18.41 -16.21
C ALA A 19 4.33 -17.42 -15.05
N LEU A 20 3.36 -16.52 -15.20
CA LEU A 20 2.80 -15.65 -14.16
C LEU A 20 3.61 -14.40 -13.78
N ALA A 21 4.01 -13.63 -14.79
CA ALA A 21 3.95 -12.17 -14.68
C ALA A 21 2.49 -11.69 -14.74
N GLU A 22 1.62 -12.25 -13.89
CA GLU A 22 0.28 -11.72 -13.68
C GLU A 22 0.31 -10.86 -12.42
N ASN A 23 0.54 -9.56 -12.68
CA ASN A 23 0.05 -8.44 -11.89
C ASN A 23 0.19 -8.55 -10.36
N GLU A 24 1.34 -8.12 -9.80
CA GLU A 24 1.31 -7.41 -8.51
C GLU A 24 1.21 -5.90 -8.78
N PRO A 25 0.01 -5.35 -8.93
CA PRO A 25 -0.19 -3.93 -9.24
C PRO A 25 0.41 -3.00 -8.19
N ASP A 26 0.54 -3.46 -6.95
CA ASP A 26 1.05 -2.64 -5.85
C ASP A 26 2.57 -2.55 -5.83
N ALA A 27 3.28 -3.65 -6.12
CA ALA A 27 4.74 -3.64 -6.24
C ALA A 27 5.20 -2.71 -7.38
N GLN A 28 4.44 -2.65 -8.48
CA GLN A 28 4.76 -1.80 -9.62
C GLN A 28 4.55 -0.31 -9.32
N LYS A 29 3.49 0.04 -8.57
CA LYS A 29 3.24 1.42 -8.09
C LYS A 29 4.34 1.89 -7.13
N ASP A 30 4.76 1.03 -6.22
CA ASP A 30 5.77 1.36 -5.21
C ASP A 30 7.14 1.62 -5.86
N ILE A 31 7.50 0.81 -6.86
CA ILE A 31 8.74 1.01 -7.62
C ILE A 31 8.69 2.30 -8.44
N GLY A 32 7.58 2.59 -9.12
CA GLY A 32 7.44 3.83 -9.88
C GLY A 32 7.54 5.08 -8.98
N ARG A 33 7.11 4.99 -7.72
CA ARG A 33 7.31 6.06 -6.73
C ARG A 33 8.77 6.17 -6.28
N MET A 34 9.46 5.05 -6.05
CA MET A 34 10.89 5.04 -5.69
C MET A 34 11.76 5.57 -6.83
N GLU A 35 11.48 5.16 -8.06
CA GLU A 35 12.16 5.63 -9.28
C GLU A 35 12.15 7.15 -9.37
N ARG A 36 10.99 7.78 -9.23
CA ARG A 36 10.86 9.25 -9.28
C ARG A 36 11.45 9.98 -8.08
N LYS A 37 11.45 9.37 -6.89
CA LYS A 37 11.93 10.03 -5.66
C LYS A 37 13.44 9.98 -5.52
N LEU A 38 14.07 8.97 -6.12
CA LEU A 38 15.49 8.68 -5.97
C LEU A 38 16.25 8.80 -7.29
N ASP A 39 15.57 9.26 -8.35
CA ASP A 39 16.07 9.36 -9.72
C ASP A 39 16.83 8.09 -10.15
N LEU A 40 16.17 6.94 -9.98
CA LEU A 40 16.79 5.66 -10.29
C LEU A 40 17.06 5.55 -11.80
N SER A 41 18.26 5.11 -12.16
CA SER A 41 18.59 4.78 -13.54
C SER A 41 17.78 3.56 -14.02
N PRO A 42 17.64 3.34 -15.34
CA PRO A 42 16.96 2.15 -15.87
C PRO A 42 17.50 0.83 -15.28
N ASP A 43 18.82 0.75 -15.12
CA ASP A 43 19.48 -0.42 -14.54
C ASP A 43 19.18 -0.58 -13.04
N GLN A 44 19.10 0.51 -12.28
CA GLN A 44 18.72 0.49 -10.86
C GLN A 44 17.25 0.09 -10.69
N THR A 45 16.37 0.66 -11.50
CA THR A 45 14.94 0.31 -11.52
C THR A 45 14.74 -1.17 -11.80
N GLN A 46 15.47 -1.73 -12.78
CA GLN A 46 15.39 -3.15 -13.09
C GLN A 46 15.85 -4.03 -11.91
N LYS A 47 16.96 -3.68 -11.24
CA LYS A 47 17.44 -4.42 -10.06
C LYS A 47 16.45 -4.36 -8.90
N VAL A 48 15.85 -3.20 -8.64
CA VAL A 48 14.83 -3.05 -7.60
C VAL A 48 13.58 -3.88 -7.91
N ARG A 49 13.15 -3.94 -9.19
CA ARG A 49 12.05 -4.82 -9.62
C ARG A 49 12.36 -6.28 -9.32
N THR A 50 13.54 -6.75 -9.69
CA THR A 50 13.94 -8.13 -9.42
C THR A 50 13.94 -8.42 -7.92
N ILE A 51 14.50 -7.54 -7.09
CA ILE A 51 14.49 -7.72 -5.62
C ILE A 51 13.05 -7.79 -5.09
N MET A 52 12.17 -6.90 -5.53
CA MET A 52 10.78 -6.86 -5.05
C MET A 52 9.99 -8.10 -5.51
N GLN A 53 10.22 -8.58 -6.73
CA GLN A 53 9.62 -9.82 -7.24
C GLN A 53 10.09 -11.02 -6.42
N GLU A 54 11.40 -11.16 -6.20
CA GLU A 54 11.94 -12.24 -5.38
C GLU A 54 11.39 -12.19 -3.94
N GLN A 55 11.19 -11.01 -3.37
CA GLN A 55 10.59 -10.85 -2.04
C GLN A 55 9.11 -11.20 -2.04
N ALA A 56 8.36 -10.86 -3.08
CA ALA A 56 6.96 -11.25 -3.23
C ALA A 56 6.82 -12.78 -3.32
N ASP A 57 7.66 -13.44 -4.10
CA ASP A 57 7.67 -14.89 -4.23
C ASP A 57 8.05 -15.57 -2.93
N LYS A 58 9.07 -15.05 -2.22
CA LYS A 58 9.43 -15.53 -0.87
C LYS A 58 8.29 -15.38 0.11
N ARG A 59 7.58 -14.25 0.08
CA ARG A 59 6.42 -14.00 0.93
C ARG A 59 5.29 -14.99 0.64
N ARG A 60 4.95 -15.22 -0.62
CA ARG A 60 3.93 -16.20 -1.02
C ARG A 60 4.30 -17.61 -0.58
N ALA A 61 5.54 -18.01 -0.82
CA ALA A 61 6.03 -19.32 -0.38
C ALA A 61 5.94 -19.47 1.15
N LEU A 62 6.30 -18.41 1.89
CA LEU A 62 6.20 -18.38 3.34
C LEU A 62 4.74 -18.42 3.82
N GLU A 63 3.82 -17.74 3.15
CA GLU A 63 2.38 -17.77 3.44
C GLU A 63 1.80 -19.17 3.23
N GLU A 64 2.11 -19.82 2.11
CA GLU A 64 1.70 -21.20 1.81
C GLU A 64 2.29 -22.20 2.80
N GLU A 65 3.58 -22.07 3.12
CA GLU A 65 4.24 -22.89 4.13
C GLU A 65 3.59 -22.70 5.51
N THR A 66 3.28 -21.45 5.87
CA THR A 66 2.60 -21.10 7.11
C THR A 66 1.20 -21.72 7.14
N LYS A 67 0.43 -21.63 6.06
CA LYS A 67 -0.90 -22.25 5.94
C LYS A 67 -0.82 -23.76 6.12
N LYS A 68 0.16 -24.40 5.49
CA LYS A 68 0.41 -25.84 5.62
C LYS A 68 0.77 -26.21 7.05
N ARG A 69 1.67 -25.48 7.72
CA ARG A 69 2.01 -25.71 9.14
C ARG A 69 0.83 -25.47 10.08
N LEU A 70 -0.01 -24.47 9.79
CA LEU A 70 -1.23 -24.24 10.56
C LEU A 70 -2.21 -25.40 10.40
N SER A 71 -2.36 -25.97 9.20
CA SER A 71 -3.24 -27.14 8.99
C SER A 71 -2.78 -28.42 9.72
N THR A 72 -1.55 -28.49 10.23
CA THR A 72 -1.11 -29.62 11.07
C THR A 72 -1.52 -29.47 12.54
N VAL A 73 -1.88 -28.25 12.96
CA VAL A 73 -2.25 -27.93 14.35
C VAL A 73 -3.72 -27.54 14.46
N LEU A 74 -4.28 -26.92 13.42
CA LEU A 74 -5.66 -26.48 13.31
C LEU A 74 -6.46 -27.49 12.48
N ASN A 75 -7.70 -27.75 12.91
CA ASN A 75 -8.64 -28.53 12.11
C ASN A 75 -9.29 -27.66 11.00
N ALA A 76 -10.05 -28.31 10.11
CA ALA A 76 -10.70 -27.64 8.98
C ALA A 76 -11.61 -26.46 9.42
N GLU A 77 -12.39 -26.64 10.48
CA GLU A 77 -13.28 -25.58 10.99
C GLU A 77 -12.50 -24.39 11.57
N GLN A 78 -11.35 -24.64 12.22
CA GLN A 78 -10.48 -23.59 12.76
C GLN A 78 -9.75 -22.83 11.66
N MET A 79 -9.35 -23.51 10.58
CA MET A 79 -8.78 -22.87 9.39
C MET A 79 -9.79 -21.98 8.68
N GLU A 80 -11.03 -22.45 8.51
CA GLU A 80 -12.12 -21.66 7.95
C GLU A 80 -12.43 -20.43 8.81
N ARG A 81 -12.41 -20.57 10.15
CA ARG A 81 -12.55 -19.43 11.07
C ARG A 81 -11.40 -18.43 10.92
N LEU A 82 -10.17 -18.87 10.66
CA LEU A 82 -9.01 -18.00 10.45
C LEU A 82 -9.16 -17.19 9.16
N GLU A 83 -9.59 -17.82 8.07
CA GLU A 83 -9.89 -17.17 6.79
C GLU A 83 -11.06 -16.19 6.94
N GLN A 84 -12.15 -16.60 7.59
CA GLN A 84 -13.24 -15.69 7.98
C GLN A 84 -12.75 -14.54 8.86
N HIS A 85 -11.75 -14.72 9.72
CA HIS A 85 -11.21 -13.63 10.53
C HIS A 85 -10.39 -12.63 9.71
N ALA A 86 -9.75 -13.06 8.64
CA ALA A 86 -9.10 -12.18 7.67
C ALA A 86 -10.15 -11.39 6.88
N ASP A 87 -11.19 -12.05 6.37
CA ASP A 87 -12.31 -11.42 5.67
C ASP A 87 -13.11 -10.48 6.59
N ARG A 88 -13.28 -10.84 7.87
CA ARG A 88 -13.90 -9.99 8.89
C ARG A 88 -13.08 -8.74 9.19
N ARG A 89 -11.79 -8.63 8.86
CA ARG A 89 -11.10 -7.32 9.02
C ARG A 89 -11.62 -6.30 7.99
N ASP A 90 -11.91 -6.74 6.78
CA ASP A 90 -12.57 -5.95 5.75
C ASP A 90 -14.07 -5.80 6.04
N GLY A 91 -14.73 -6.88 6.47
CA GLY A 91 -16.13 -6.89 6.90
C GLY A 91 -16.40 -5.98 8.11
N ARG A 92 -15.51 -5.94 9.11
CA ARG A 92 -15.65 -5.10 10.32
C ARG A 92 -15.64 -3.61 10.02
N ARG A 93 -15.02 -3.15 8.93
CA ARG A 93 -15.13 -1.75 8.51
C ARG A 93 -16.52 -1.46 7.97
N GLY A 94 -17.07 -2.36 7.15
CA GLY A 94 -18.45 -2.27 6.66
C GLY A 94 -19.49 -2.37 7.78
N GLU A 95 -19.31 -3.31 8.71
CA GLU A 95 -20.20 -3.50 9.87
C GLU A 95 -20.23 -2.28 10.79
N ARG A 96 -19.06 -1.72 11.14
CA ARG A 96 -19.00 -0.49 11.98
C ARG A 96 -19.69 0.68 11.32
N MET A 97 -19.48 0.87 10.01
CA MET A 97 -20.16 1.94 9.27
C MET A 97 -21.67 1.71 9.25
N ALA A 98 -22.08 0.46 9.04
CA ALA A 98 -23.49 0.11 9.04
C ALA A 98 -24.17 0.34 10.41
N GLU A 99 -23.45 0.11 11.51
CA GLU A 99 -23.90 0.43 12.86
C GLU A 99 -23.93 1.95 13.10
N GLU A 100 -22.88 2.69 12.72
CA GLU A 100 -22.79 4.14 12.93
C GLU A 100 -23.84 4.93 12.13
N LEU A 101 -24.28 4.38 11.00
CA LEU A 101 -25.34 4.93 10.15
C LEU A 101 -26.72 4.29 10.41
N ASP A 102 -26.84 3.39 11.38
CA ASP A 102 -28.10 2.69 11.70
C ASP A 102 -28.77 2.08 10.45
N LEU A 103 -27.99 1.43 9.57
CA LEU A 103 -28.48 0.93 8.29
C LEU A 103 -29.44 -0.26 8.46
N THR A 104 -30.54 -0.27 7.70
CA THR A 104 -31.38 -1.47 7.56
C THR A 104 -30.64 -2.58 6.80
N PRO A 105 -31.03 -3.86 6.93
CA PRO A 105 -30.43 -4.95 6.17
C PRO A 105 -30.35 -4.70 4.66
N GLU A 106 -31.41 -4.12 4.08
CA GLU A 106 -31.50 -3.79 2.65
C GLU A 106 -30.57 -2.64 2.27
N GLN A 107 -30.42 -1.64 3.15
CA GLN A 107 -29.46 -0.57 2.97
C GLN A 107 -28.02 -1.11 3.07
N LYS A 108 -27.72 -2.05 3.99
CA LYS A 108 -26.39 -2.66 4.13
C LYS A 108 -25.95 -3.37 2.86
N GLU A 109 -26.83 -4.14 2.24
CA GLU A 109 -26.53 -4.84 0.98
C GLU A 109 -26.24 -3.83 -0.14
N SER A 110 -27.11 -2.82 -0.28
CA SER A 110 -26.97 -1.78 -1.30
C SER A 110 -25.68 -0.96 -1.13
N VAL A 111 -25.38 -0.55 0.11
CA VAL A 111 -24.15 0.18 0.47
C VAL A 111 -22.91 -0.69 0.26
N GLY A 112 -22.96 -1.97 0.64
CA GLY A 112 -21.87 -2.91 0.40
C GLY A 112 -21.53 -3.06 -1.09
N LYS A 113 -22.55 -3.14 -1.94
CA LYS A 113 -22.35 -3.16 -3.40
C LYS A 113 -21.73 -1.86 -3.92
N ILE A 114 -22.21 -0.70 -3.46
CA ILE A 114 -21.66 0.61 -3.84
C ILE A 114 -20.16 0.69 -3.50
N PHE A 115 -19.76 0.25 -2.31
CA PHE A 115 -18.34 0.28 -1.92
C PHE A 115 -17.49 -0.76 -2.64
N SER A 116 -18.02 -1.95 -2.92
CA SER A 116 -17.32 -2.95 -3.74
C SER A 116 -17.02 -2.41 -5.14
N GLU A 117 -18.01 -1.80 -5.80
CA GLU A 117 -17.83 -1.12 -7.10
C GLU A 117 -16.82 0.02 -7.00
N THR A 118 -16.93 0.86 -5.95
CA THR A 118 -16.01 1.98 -5.72
C THR A 118 -14.56 1.49 -5.53
N ARG A 119 -14.36 0.38 -4.81
CA ARG A 119 -13.03 -0.23 -4.61
C ARG A 119 -12.45 -0.74 -5.91
N ALA A 120 -13.26 -1.40 -6.75
CA ALA A 120 -12.82 -1.87 -8.05
C ALA A 120 -12.41 -0.71 -8.98
N GLU A 121 -13.18 0.38 -9.01
CA GLU A 121 -12.82 1.60 -9.78
C GLU A 121 -11.54 2.25 -9.25
N HIS A 122 -11.39 2.32 -7.93
CA HIS A 122 -10.18 2.81 -7.28
C HIS A 122 -8.96 1.97 -7.69
N ASP A 123 -9.04 0.65 -7.54
CA ASP A 123 -7.95 -0.28 -7.88
C ASP A 123 -7.54 -0.19 -9.36
N ALA A 124 -8.51 0.01 -10.26
CA ALA A 124 -8.25 0.21 -11.68
C ALA A 124 -7.51 1.53 -11.95
N MET A 125 -7.92 2.62 -11.31
CA MET A 125 -7.25 3.92 -11.41
C MET A 125 -5.81 3.85 -10.88
N ASP A 126 -5.63 3.10 -9.82
CA ASP A 126 -4.35 2.92 -9.17
C ASP A 126 -3.34 2.21 -10.09
N LYS A 127 -3.82 1.24 -10.88
CA LYS A 127 -3.07 0.50 -11.92
C LYS A 127 -2.83 1.32 -13.20
N SER A 128 -3.50 2.45 -13.36
CA SER A 128 -3.35 3.29 -14.54
C SER A 128 -2.09 4.16 -14.49
N ASN A 129 -1.62 4.56 -15.67
CA ASN A 129 -0.49 5.47 -15.86
C ASN A 129 -0.88 6.96 -15.81
N LEU A 130 -2.03 7.29 -15.22
CA LEU A 130 -2.48 8.66 -15.06
C LEU A 130 -1.50 9.47 -14.20
N ASP A 131 -1.33 10.75 -14.55
CA ASP A 131 -0.58 11.67 -13.70
C ASP A 131 -1.33 12.00 -12.41
N ARG A 132 -0.68 12.75 -11.52
CA ARG A 132 -1.23 13.05 -10.19
C ARG A 132 -2.51 13.89 -10.26
N ASP A 133 -2.59 14.84 -11.17
CA ASP A 133 -3.73 15.76 -11.28
C ASP A 133 -4.91 15.04 -11.92
N GLN A 134 -4.64 14.19 -12.91
CA GLN A 134 -5.63 13.28 -13.50
C GLN A 134 -6.17 12.29 -12.48
N LYS A 135 -5.31 11.65 -11.68
CA LYS A 135 -5.75 10.75 -10.60
C LYS A 135 -6.59 11.51 -9.58
N ARG A 136 -6.20 12.74 -9.20
CA ARG A 136 -6.99 13.56 -8.28
C ARG A 136 -8.38 13.86 -8.84
N ALA A 137 -8.45 14.34 -10.09
CA ALA A 137 -9.74 14.64 -10.73
C ALA A 137 -10.64 13.41 -10.85
N GLN A 138 -10.07 12.24 -11.19
CA GLN A 138 -10.83 11.00 -11.24
C GLN A 138 -11.26 10.51 -9.86
N MET A 139 -10.44 10.69 -8.84
CA MET A 139 -10.80 10.39 -7.45
C MET A 139 -11.92 11.29 -6.95
N ASP A 140 -11.87 12.60 -7.22
CA ASP A 140 -12.93 13.54 -6.86
C ASP A 140 -14.25 13.16 -7.55
N ALA A 141 -14.18 12.80 -8.84
CA ALA A 141 -15.34 12.31 -9.58
C ALA A 141 -15.88 10.98 -9.04
N LEU A 142 -15.00 10.05 -8.66
CA LEU A 142 -15.38 8.78 -8.03
C LEU A 142 -16.11 9.04 -6.70
N HIS A 143 -15.55 9.89 -5.84
CA HIS A 143 -16.18 10.28 -4.57
C HIS A 143 -17.56 10.92 -4.76
N ALA A 144 -17.69 11.84 -5.73
CA ALA A 144 -18.97 12.45 -6.06
C ALA A 144 -20.00 11.40 -6.51
N ARG A 145 -19.63 10.51 -7.44
CA ARG A 145 -20.53 9.43 -7.90
C ARG A 145 -20.91 8.47 -6.78
N THR A 146 -19.98 8.10 -5.92
CA THR A 146 -20.25 7.23 -4.77
C THR A 146 -21.22 7.91 -3.82
N ARG A 147 -21.04 9.21 -3.54
CA ARG A 147 -21.96 10.00 -2.71
C ARG A 147 -23.36 10.06 -3.33
N ASP A 148 -23.48 10.28 -4.64
CA ASP A 148 -24.77 10.31 -5.33
C ASP A 148 -25.49 8.95 -5.29
N LYS A 149 -24.74 7.84 -5.37
CA LYS A 149 -25.30 6.49 -5.18
C LYS A 149 -25.77 6.29 -3.74
N LEU A 150 -25.00 6.75 -2.74
CA LEU A 150 -25.37 6.66 -1.34
C LEU A 150 -26.60 7.50 -1.00
N ALA A 151 -26.74 8.70 -1.56
CA ALA A 151 -27.91 9.57 -1.35
C ALA A 151 -29.24 8.97 -1.85
N LYS A 152 -29.19 7.94 -2.72
CA LYS A 152 -30.38 7.20 -3.17
C LYS A 152 -30.79 6.07 -2.23
N VAL A 153 -29.91 5.66 -1.33
CA VAL A 153 -30.07 4.52 -0.42
C VAL A 153 -30.22 4.98 1.02
N LEU A 154 -29.51 6.03 1.40
CA LEU A 154 -29.48 6.63 2.73
C LEU A 154 -30.49 7.77 2.82
N ASN A 155 -31.08 7.97 3.99
CA ASN A 155 -31.83 9.19 4.27
C ASN A 155 -30.89 10.38 4.56
N GLU A 156 -31.45 11.58 4.69
CA GLU A 156 -30.67 12.82 4.88
C GLU A 156 -29.79 12.78 6.13
N ASP A 157 -30.30 12.28 7.26
CA ASP A 157 -29.57 12.17 8.51
C ASP A 157 -28.40 11.17 8.42
N GLN A 158 -28.64 10.02 7.79
CA GLN A 158 -27.62 8.98 7.55
C GLN A 158 -26.53 9.49 6.60
N LEU A 159 -26.91 10.22 5.55
CA LEU A 159 -25.96 10.79 4.60
C LEU A 159 -25.09 11.88 5.28
N ALA A 160 -25.69 12.72 6.12
CA ALA A 160 -24.96 13.73 6.87
C ALA A 160 -23.95 13.11 7.84
N ARG A 161 -24.32 12.02 8.54
CA ARG A 161 -23.39 11.26 9.40
C ARG A 161 -22.26 10.62 8.60
N PHE A 162 -22.55 10.07 7.42
CA PHE A 162 -21.53 9.52 6.53
C PHE A 162 -20.51 10.58 6.10
N ASP A 163 -20.98 11.77 5.73
CA ASP A 163 -20.11 12.89 5.34
C ASP A 163 -19.22 13.37 6.48
N GLU A 164 -19.77 13.44 7.69
CA GLU A 164 -19.01 13.79 8.88
C GLU A 164 -17.91 12.76 9.15
N MET A 165 -18.25 11.47 9.11
CA MET A 165 -17.31 10.37 9.28
C MET A 165 -16.19 10.43 8.22
N HIS A 166 -16.54 10.69 6.96
CA HIS A 166 -15.56 10.83 5.87
C HIS A 166 -14.63 12.03 6.10
N SER A 167 -15.19 13.18 6.49
CA SER A 167 -14.44 14.40 6.78
C SER A 167 -13.46 14.24 7.95
N ARG A 168 -13.87 13.52 9.00
CA ARG A 168 -12.99 13.17 10.13
C ARG A 168 -11.81 12.28 9.70
N HIS A 169 -12.03 11.37 8.76
CA HIS A 169 -10.97 10.49 8.25
C HIS A 169 -9.95 11.26 7.41
N MET A 170 -10.43 12.16 6.54
CA MET A 170 -9.56 13.04 5.75
C MET A 170 -8.74 13.99 6.64
N SER A 171 -9.37 14.58 7.65
CA SER A 171 -8.71 15.52 8.59
C SER A 171 -7.61 14.89 9.44
N ARG A 172 -7.64 13.56 9.66
CA ARG A 172 -6.58 12.85 10.39
C ARG A 172 -5.37 12.54 9.51
N GLY A 173 -5.56 12.28 8.21
CA GLY A 173 -4.46 12.08 7.26
C GLY A 173 -3.63 13.36 7.04
N GLU A 174 -4.25 14.53 7.15
CA GLU A 174 -3.58 15.83 6.95
C GLU A 174 -2.65 16.21 8.12
N LYS A 175 -2.95 15.74 9.34
CA LYS A 175 -2.16 16.06 10.55
C LYS A 175 -0.93 15.16 10.73
N ASP A 176 -0.94 13.93 10.21
CA ASP A 176 0.21 13.02 10.29
C ASP A 176 1.21 13.18 9.13
N GLY A 177 0.89 14.00 8.11
CA GLY A 177 1.84 14.43 7.07
C GLY A 177 2.98 15.33 7.59
N GLY A 178 2.89 15.82 8.83
CA GLY A 178 3.86 16.72 9.48
C GLY A 178 5.18 16.06 9.94
N HIS A 179 5.60 14.93 9.36
CA HIS A 179 6.89 14.30 9.70
C HIS A 179 8.12 15.13 9.27
N GLN A 180 7.94 16.16 8.42
CA GLN A 180 9.00 17.12 8.09
C GLN A 180 9.26 18.13 9.21
N GLU A 181 8.22 18.60 9.91
CA GLU A 181 8.35 19.67 10.91
C GLU A 181 8.96 19.17 12.22
N ARG A 182 8.68 17.91 12.60
CA ARG A 182 9.34 17.25 13.75
C ARG A 182 10.83 16.98 13.52
N ARG A 183 11.27 16.83 12.26
CA ARG A 183 12.69 16.64 11.91
C ARG A 183 13.49 17.93 12.07
N GLN A 184 12.92 19.07 11.67
CA GLN A 184 13.58 20.38 11.79
C GLN A 184 13.74 20.82 13.24
N ARG A 185 12.77 20.52 14.12
CA ARG A 185 12.88 20.85 15.56
C ARG A 185 13.91 20.01 16.31
N ARG A 186 14.24 18.81 15.83
CA ARG A 186 15.25 17.94 16.45
C ARG A 186 16.67 18.28 16.02
N SER A 187 16.86 18.98 14.89
CA SER A 187 18.18 19.50 14.48
C SER A 187 18.51 20.85 15.11
N SER A 188 17.52 21.61 15.59
CA SER A 188 17.72 22.91 16.24
C SER A 188 17.98 22.83 17.75
N ASP A 189 17.81 21.66 18.37
CA ASP A 189 18.02 21.41 19.81
C ASP A 189 19.31 20.62 20.11
N ALA A 190 20.09 20.29 19.09
CA ALA A 190 21.49 19.89 19.28
C ALA A 190 22.30 21.17 19.52
N GLY A 191 22.39 21.57 20.80
CA GLY A 191 23.21 22.70 21.22
C GLY A 191 24.66 22.61 20.73
N PRO A 192 25.39 23.73 20.70
CA PRO A 192 26.77 23.77 20.23
C PRO A 192 27.60 22.76 21.01
N VAL A 193 28.29 21.88 20.26
CA VAL A 193 29.32 21.00 20.82
C VAL A 193 30.36 21.91 21.49
N PRO A 194 30.70 21.70 22.78
CA PRO A 194 31.73 22.48 23.43
C PRO A 194 33.05 22.30 22.68
N ASP A 195 33.55 23.43 22.21
CA ASP A 195 34.85 23.60 21.57
C ASP A 195 35.90 23.58 22.68
N ASP A 196 36.41 22.41 23.03
CA ASP A 196 37.45 22.27 24.05
C ASP A 196 38.29 21.02 23.78
N ALA A 197 39.46 21.22 23.16
CA ALA A 197 40.77 20.86 23.73
C ALA A 197 41.81 20.68 22.61
N ALA A 198 42.64 21.71 22.52
CA ALA A 198 43.92 21.79 21.86
C ALA A 198 44.71 20.46 21.76
N GLU A 199 45.20 20.20 20.57
CA GLU A 199 46.42 19.42 20.32
C GLU A 199 47.59 20.04 21.11
N PRO A 200 48.40 19.26 21.84
CA PRO A 200 49.76 19.63 22.11
C PRO A 200 50.67 19.16 20.97
N ASP A 201 51.26 20.14 20.29
CA ASP A 201 52.40 19.98 19.39
C ASP A 201 53.56 19.21 20.06
N ALA A 202 54.32 18.55 19.18
CA ALA A 202 55.46 17.71 19.47
C ALA A 202 56.66 18.44 20.11
N ASP A 203 57.43 17.69 20.88
CA ASP A 203 58.89 17.56 20.72
C ASP A 203 59.34 16.16 21.14
#